data_AF-A0A3D4W3C7-F1
#
_entry.id   AF-A0A3D4W3C7-F1
#
_cell.length_a   1.000
_cell.length_b   1.000
_cell.length_c   1.000
_cell.angle_alpha   90.00
_cell.angle_beta   90.00
_cell.angle_gamma   90.00
#
_symmetry.space_group_name_H-M   'P 1'
#
loop_
_entity.id
_entity.type
_entity.pdbx_description
1 polymer ?
#
loop_
_entity_poly.entity_id
_entity_poly.type
_entity_poly.pdbx_seq_one_letter_code
_entity_poly.pdbx_strand_id
1 'polypeptide(L)'
;AAEAFFAQHPLLEPLAQERKKGLMTGGRTARAAAQTAEKAQTRLDDALRAYLTSTLEPAQRDYNEHYVCDYPLGLAGVEQYRAQHDSLVRIDLERYAARLEQAQRDCKDRFRKDILFRMKDDIFNARRQFRELNKVMEQLTYGEEVYRFELEPSRDPQLAAFYQVIVDKGNQQMTDGDSLDNLAATADPVYERQVDALMEKIMADVDENTRARQEGRTTSGATLSDYVDYRTYLDYDIKVTNTVSGQQAYLSRVSRDSSGGENQAPFYVAICASLLQIYQKSENSIRLVLLDEAFSKMTSDRIRPMMELFRRLQLQVLLISTVEKSTAIQPYCDITYSIVRHGDANAIAPFYRAGTLADAPEKETEYE
;
A
#
# COMPACT_ATOMS: atom_id res chain seq x y z
N ALA A 1 -6.76 -36.34 -50.94
CA ALA A 1 -5.42 -35.81 -51.27
C ALA A 1 -5.49 -34.39 -51.83
N ALA A 2 -6.15 -34.17 -52.98
CA ALA A 2 -6.30 -32.82 -53.55
C ALA A 2 -7.11 -31.85 -52.65
N GLU A 3 -8.20 -32.32 -52.04
CA GLU A 3 -9.00 -31.49 -51.11
C GLU A 3 -8.21 -31.06 -49.86
N ALA A 4 -7.34 -31.93 -49.34
CA ALA A 4 -6.46 -31.60 -48.21
C ALA A 4 -5.36 -30.57 -48.58
N PHE A 5 -4.87 -30.62 -49.83
CA PHE A 5 -3.90 -29.65 -50.37
C PHE A 5 -4.52 -28.27 -50.59
N PHE A 6 -5.76 -28.22 -51.10
CA PHE A 6 -6.48 -26.96 -51.31
C PHE A 6 -6.99 -26.32 -50.02
N ALA A 7 -7.32 -27.12 -49.00
CA ALA A 7 -7.63 -26.60 -47.66
C ALA A 7 -6.44 -25.88 -47.00
N GLN A 8 -5.20 -26.29 -47.31
CA GLN A 8 -3.97 -25.64 -46.82
C GLN A 8 -3.55 -24.43 -47.66
N HIS A 9 -4.02 -24.34 -48.91
CA HIS A 9 -3.73 -23.25 -49.84
C HIS A 9 -5.01 -22.79 -50.57
N PRO A 10 -5.93 -22.12 -49.85
CA PRO A 10 -7.29 -21.84 -50.35
C PRO A 10 -7.33 -20.92 -51.59
N LEU A 11 -6.26 -20.14 -51.83
CA LEU A 11 -6.13 -19.32 -53.04
C LEU A 11 -5.87 -20.15 -54.31
N LEU A 12 -5.34 -21.38 -54.18
CA LEU A 12 -5.02 -22.25 -55.31
C LEU A 12 -6.23 -23.09 -55.77
N GLU A 13 -7.28 -23.19 -54.95
CA GLU A 13 -8.47 -23.99 -55.24
C GLU A 13 -9.30 -23.48 -56.44
N PRO A 14 -9.75 -22.21 -56.48
CA PRO A 14 -10.51 -21.70 -57.63
C PRO A 14 -9.71 -21.74 -58.93
N LEU A 15 -8.40 -21.51 -58.81
CA LEU A 15 -7.40 -21.49 -59.85
C LEU A 15 -7.13 -22.89 -60.46
N ALA A 16 -7.06 -23.92 -59.63
CA ALA A 16 -6.94 -25.30 -60.10
C ALA A 16 -8.24 -25.85 -60.70
N GLN A 17 -9.40 -25.42 -60.20
CA GLN A 17 -10.71 -25.76 -60.75
C GLN A 17 -10.93 -25.16 -62.15
N GLU A 18 -10.46 -23.93 -62.41
CA GLU A 18 -10.45 -23.32 -63.75
C GLU A 18 -9.59 -24.14 -64.74
N ARG A 19 -8.39 -24.56 -64.33
CA ARG A 19 -7.51 -25.40 -65.15
C ARG A 19 -8.14 -26.76 -65.45
N LYS A 20 -8.80 -27.38 -64.47
CA LYS A 20 -9.52 -28.65 -64.65
C LYS A 20 -10.72 -28.51 -65.61
N LYS A 21 -11.47 -27.40 -65.53
CA LYS A 21 -12.53 -27.06 -66.49
C LYS A 21 -11.99 -26.87 -67.92
N GLY A 22 -10.82 -26.27 -68.08
CA GLY A 22 -10.16 -26.10 -69.38
C GLY A 22 -9.66 -27.41 -70.01
N LEU A 23 -9.32 -28.41 -69.19
CA LEU A 23 -8.83 -29.73 -69.62
C LEU A 23 -9.95 -30.74 -69.92
N MET A 24 -11.15 -30.57 -69.33
CA MET A 24 -12.31 -31.44 -69.57
C MET A 24 -13.00 -31.07 -70.89
N THR A 25 -12.42 -31.48 -72.02
CA THR A 25 -13.00 -31.23 -73.35
C THR A 25 -14.06 -32.26 -73.72
N GLY A 26 -15.34 -31.89 -73.59
CA GLY A 26 -16.41 -32.52 -74.35
C GLY A 26 -16.27 -32.19 -75.84
N GLY A 27 -15.56 -33.04 -76.59
CA GLY A 27 -15.62 -33.07 -78.06
C GLY A 27 -14.90 -31.96 -78.86
N ARG A 28 -13.87 -31.30 -78.32
CA ARG A 28 -13.04 -30.32 -79.09
C ARG A 28 -11.67 -30.91 -79.46
N THR A 29 -11.13 -30.51 -80.62
CA THR A 29 -9.81 -30.96 -81.11
C THR A 29 -8.68 -30.57 -80.16
N ALA A 30 -7.63 -31.41 -80.05
CA ALA A 30 -6.51 -31.26 -79.10
C ALA A 30 -5.86 -29.85 -79.11
N ARG A 31 -5.88 -29.16 -80.25
CA ARG A 31 -5.36 -27.80 -80.42
C ARG A 31 -6.20 -26.74 -79.68
N ALA A 32 -7.52 -26.88 -79.63
CA ALA A 32 -8.40 -25.96 -78.91
C ALA A 32 -8.29 -26.19 -77.38
N ALA A 33 -8.15 -27.43 -76.94
CA ALA A 33 -7.87 -27.77 -75.55
C ALA A 33 -6.56 -27.13 -75.06
N ALA A 34 -5.49 -27.25 -75.87
CA ALA A 34 -4.19 -26.65 -75.59
C ALA A 34 -4.26 -25.11 -75.49
N GLN A 35 -4.94 -24.44 -76.43
CA GLN A 35 -5.11 -22.97 -76.36
C GLN A 35 -5.92 -22.51 -75.14
N THR A 36 -6.89 -23.31 -74.69
CA THR A 36 -7.70 -22.97 -73.51
C THR A 36 -6.90 -23.16 -72.22
N ALA A 37 -6.08 -24.22 -72.15
CA ALA A 37 -5.16 -24.46 -71.05
C ALA A 37 -4.06 -23.39 -70.97
N GLU A 38 -3.51 -22.97 -72.12
CA GLU A 38 -2.51 -21.89 -72.21
C GLU A 38 -3.07 -20.56 -71.72
N LYS A 39 -4.29 -20.18 -72.14
CA LYS A 39 -4.98 -18.98 -71.65
C LYS A 39 -5.30 -19.04 -70.14
N ALA A 40 -5.62 -20.21 -69.62
CA ALA A 40 -5.82 -20.40 -68.18
C ALA A 40 -4.48 -20.26 -67.42
N GLN A 41 -3.39 -20.79 -67.98
CA GLN A 41 -2.05 -20.66 -67.40
C GLN A 41 -1.57 -19.21 -67.38
N THR A 42 -1.78 -18.44 -68.45
CA THR A 42 -1.42 -17.01 -68.44
C THR A 42 -2.21 -16.23 -67.40
N ARG A 43 -3.51 -16.53 -67.21
CA ARG A 43 -4.33 -15.88 -66.16
C ARG A 43 -3.84 -16.21 -64.75
N LEU A 44 -3.43 -17.46 -64.54
CA LEU A 44 -2.83 -17.92 -63.29
C LEU A 44 -1.53 -17.17 -62.99
N ASP A 45 -0.66 -17.05 -63.99
CA ASP A 45 0.62 -16.37 -63.86
C ASP A 45 0.44 -14.87 -63.61
N ASP A 46 -0.54 -14.24 -64.26
CA ASP A 46 -0.89 -12.83 -64.03
C ASP A 46 -1.47 -12.61 -62.62
N ALA A 47 -2.35 -13.50 -62.15
CA ALA A 47 -2.90 -13.43 -60.79
C ALA A 47 -1.81 -13.65 -59.72
N LEU A 48 -0.89 -14.59 -59.95
CA LEU A 48 0.24 -14.84 -59.05
C LEU A 48 1.17 -13.63 -58.99
N ARG A 49 1.52 -13.03 -60.14
CA ARG A 49 2.33 -11.80 -60.21
C ARG A 49 1.68 -10.63 -59.48
N ALA A 50 0.36 -10.45 -59.67
CA ALA A 50 -0.39 -9.42 -58.97
C ALA A 50 -0.32 -9.61 -57.45
N TYR A 51 -0.48 -10.84 -56.95
CA TYR A 51 -0.37 -11.13 -55.51
C TYR A 51 1.04 -10.90 -54.94
N LEU A 52 2.08 -11.35 -55.67
CA LEU A 52 3.47 -11.18 -55.24
C LEU A 52 3.83 -9.70 -55.08
N THR A 53 3.50 -8.89 -56.07
CA THR A 53 3.85 -7.45 -56.10
C THR A 53 2.96 -6.57 -55.23
N SER A 54 1.67 -6.90 -55.07
CA SER A 54 0.74 -6.06 -54.30
C SER A 54 0.68 -6.41 -52.82
N THR A 55 1.01 -7.64 -52.44
CA THR A 55 0.77 -8.16 -51.08
C THR A 55 2.05 -8.70 -50.45
N LEU A 56 2.74 -9.63 -51.11
CA LEU A 56 3.87 -10.33 -50.49
C LEU A 56 5.10 -9.43 -50.35
N GLU A 57 5.54 -8.79 -51.45
CA GLU A 57 6.74 -7.95 -51.46
C GLU A 57 6.64 -6.73 -50.54
N PRO A 58 5.49 -6.00 -50.46
CA PRO A 58 5.32 -4.93 -49.49
C PRO A 58 5.41 -5.41 -48.04
N ALA A 59 4.75 -6.51 -47.69
CA ALA A 59 4.80 -7.05 -46.33
C ALA A 59 6.22 -7.53 -45.94
N GLN A 60 6.95 -8.12 -46.88
CA GLN A 60 8.35 -8.51 -46.69
C GLN A 60 9.27 -7.30 -46.52
N ARG A 61 9.03 -6.21 -47.27
CA ARG A 61 9.75 -4.95 -47.12
C ARG A 61 9.51 -4.33 -45.74
N ASP A 62 8.26 -4.22 -45.32
CA ASP A 62 7.90 -3.67 -44.00
C ASP A 62 8.56 -4.47 -42.87
N TYR A 63 8.59 -5.80 -42.99
CA TYR A 63 9.28 -6.67 -42.03
C TYR A 63 10.79 -6.39 -42.00
N ASN A 64 11.43 -6.32 -43.16
CA ASN A 64 12.86 -6.05 -43.27
C ASN A 64 13.24 -4.68 -42.70
N GLU A 65 12.39 -3.66 -42.90
CA GLU A 65 12.58 -2.32 -42.36
C GLU A 65 12.42 -2.31 -40.83
N HIS A 66 11.40 -3.00 -40.29
CA HIS A 66 11.15 -3.03 -38.85
C HIS A 66 12.23 -3.79 -38.07
N TYR A 67 12.70 -4.92 -38.59
CA TYR A 67 13.68 -5.79 -37.93
C TYR A 67 15.11 -5.62 -38.45
N VAL A 68 15.34 -4.67 -39.36
CA VAL A 68 16.65 -4.37 -39.96
C VAL A 68 17.30 -5.65 -40.53
N CYS A 69 16.60 -6.31 -41.46
CA CYS A 69 17.00 -7.58 -42.06
C CYS A 69 17.18 -7.44 -43.59
N ASP A 70 18.19 -8.10 -44.16
CA ASP A 70 18.49 -8.06 -45.60
C ASP A 70 17.96 -9.30 -46.36
N TYR A 71 16.72 -9.72 -46.07
CA TYR A 71 16.13 -10.88 -46.75
C TYR A 71 15.65 -10.52 -48.18
N PRO A 72 15.87 -11.41 -49.19
CA PRO A 72 15.40 -11.19 -50.56
C PRO A 72 13.87 -11.14 -50.64
N LEU A 73 13.35 -10.16 -51.38
CA LEU A 73 11.92 -10.01 -51.62
C LEU A 73 11.40 -11.06 -52.62
N GLY A 74 10.09 -11.31 -52.56
CA GLY A 74 9.38 -12.25 -53.41
C GLY A 74 9.62 -13.71 -53.04
N LEU A 75 9.46 -14.59 -54.03
CA LEU A 75 9.57 -16.05 -53.85
C LEU A 75 10.99 -16.52 -53.45
N ALA A 76 12.01 -15.72 -53.76
CA ALA A 76 13.42 -16.06 -53.52
C ALA A 76 13.78 -16.12 -52.02
N GLY A 77 13.14 -15.27 -51.18
CA GLY A 77 13.42 -15.24 -49.74
C GLY A 77 12.40 -16.00 -48.88
N VAL A 78 11.40 -16.66 -49.49
CA VAL A 78 10.29 -17.30 -48.75
C VAL A 78 10.78 -18.30 -47.70
N GLU A 79 11.85 -19.05 -48.00
CA GLU A 79 12.41 -20.00 -47.03
C GLU A 79 13.02 -19.31 -45.80
N GLN A 80 13.63 -18.13 -45.97
CA GLN A 80 14.20 -17.36 -44.86
C GLN A 80 13.11 -16.75 -43.98
N TYR A 81 12.06 -16.17 -44.58
CA TYR A 81 10.90 -15.66 -43.83
C TYR A 81 10.16 -16.80 -43.11
N ARG A 82 10.03 -17.98 -43.73
CA ARG A 82 9.42 -19.16 -43.09
C ARG A 82 10.28 -19.68 -41.93
N ALA A 83 11.58 -19.80 -42.12
CA ALA A 83 12.49 -20.21 -41.05
C ALA A 83 12.45 -19.24 -39.87
N GLN A 84 12.38 -17.93 -40.14
CA GLN A 84 12.29 -16.91 -39.11
C GLN A 84 10.93 -16.93 -38.40
N HIS A 85 9.82 -17.11 -39.14
CA HIS A 85 8.50 -17.33 -38.55
C HIS A 85 8.50 -18.57 -37.63
N ASP A 86 9.08 -19.68 -38.09
CA ASP A 86 9.15 -20.92 -37.29
C ASP A 86 10.03 -20.75 -36.05
N SER A 87 11.16 -20.02 -36.16
CA SER A 87 11.99 -19.65 -35.00
C SER A 87 11.23 -18.78 -34.01
N LEU A 88 10.53 -17.75 -34.49
CA LEU A 88 9.77 -16.84 -33.63
C LEU A 88 8.65 -17.57 -32.90
N VAL A 89 7.88 -18.40 -33.61
CA VAL A 89 6.73 -19.09 -33.05
C VAL A 89 7.14 -20.24 -32.13
N ARG A 90 8.13 -21.05 -32.52
CA ARG A 90 8.48 -22.27 -31.78
C ARG A 90 9.54 -22.05 -30.71
N ILE A 91 10.46 -21.12 -30.90
CA ILE A 91 11.62 -20.97 -30.01
C ILE A 91 11.46 -19.70 -29.18
N ASP A 92 11.33 -18.55 -29.83
CA ASP A 92 11.37 -17.28 -29.12
C ASP A 92 10.09 -17.03 -28.32
N LEU A 93 8.92 -17.31 -28.88
CA LEU A 93 7.64 -17.11 -28.19
C LEU A 93 7.51 -18.05 -26.98
N GLU A 94 7.90 -19.32 -27.11
CA GLU A 94 7.95 -20.26 -25.97
C GLU A 94 8.95 -19.77 -24.90
N ARG A 95 10.13 -19.32 -25.32
CA ARG A 95 11.15 -18.79 -24.40
C ARG A 95 10.68 -17.51 -23.70
N TYR A 96 10.02 -16.59 -24.41
CA TYR A 96 9.48 -15.37 -23.83
C TYR A 96 8.31 -15.66 -22.91
N ALA A 97 7.43 -16.59 -23.27
CA ALA A 97 6.35 -17.06 -22.40
C ALA A 97 6.91 -17.65 -21.10
N ALA A 98 7.90 -18.56 -21.19
CA ALA A 98 8.54 -19.14 -20.02
C ALA A 98 9.26 -18.08 -19.16
N ARG A 99 9.92 -17.10 -19.79
CA ARG A 99 10.55 -15.98 -19.08
C ARG A 99 9.54 -15.08 -18.39
N LEU A 100 8.41 -14.80 -19.03
CA LEU A 100 7.32 -14.00 -18.46
C LEU A 100 6.71 -14.71 -17.26
N GLU A 101 6.44 -16.02 -17.38
CA GLU A 101 5.97 -16.82 -16.25
C GLU A 101 6.95 -16.80 -15.08
N GLN A 102 8.24 -16.97 -15.34
CA GLN A 102 9.25 -16.91 -14.28
C GLN A 102 9.32 -15.52 -13.64
N ALA A 103 9.33 -14.45 -14.44
CA ALA A 103 9.35 -13.09 -13.92
C ALA A 103 8.11 -12.76 -13.09
N GLN A 104 6.93 -13.28 -13.49
CA GLN A 104 5.70 -13.14 -12.74
C GLN A 104 5.78 -13.87 -11.39
N ARG A 105 6.32 -15.10 -11.36
CA ARG A 105 6.55 -15.85 -10.12
C ARG A 105 7.51 -15.09 -9.20
N ASP A 106 8.68 -14.68 -9.71
CA ASP A 106 9.67 -13.93 -8.94
C ASP A 106 9.09 -12.62 -8.37
N CYS A 107 8.23 -11.94 -9.14
CA CYS A 107 7.56 -10.72 -8.70
C CYS A 107 6.57 -10.99 -7.56
N LYS A 108 5.74 -12.05 -7.67
CA LYS A 108 4.83 -12.48 -6.59
C LYS A 108 5.59 -12.86 -5.33
N ASP A 109 6.73 -13.53 -5.48
CA ASP A 109 7.56 -13.96 -4.36
C ASP A 109 8.14 -12.77 -3.59
N ARG A 110 8.65 -11.77 -4.32
CA ARG A 110 9.11 -10.51 -3.73
C ARG A 110 7.98 -9.75 -3.08
N PHE A 111 6.82 -9.67 -3.72
CA PHE A 111 5.65 -9.01 -3.14
C PHE A 111 5.25 -9.63 -1.79
N ARG A 112 5.28 -10.96 -1.68
CA ARG A 112 5.03 -11.66 -0.42
C ARG A 112 6.09 -11.35 0.63
N LYS A 113 7.36 -11.57 0.28
CA LYS A 113 8.53 -11.40 1.17
C LYS A 113 8.67 -9.97 1.68
N ASP A 114 8.68 -9.02 0.78
CA ASP A 114 9.11 -7.67 1.07
C ASP A 114 7.96 -6.76 1.51
N ILE A 115 6.73 -7.06 1.07
CA ILE A 115 5.54 -6.26 1.36
C ILE A 115 4.63 -6.98 2.36
N LEU A 116 4.03 -8.11 1.99
CA LEU A 116 3.00 -8.75 2.83
C LEU A 116 3.53 -9.20 4.20
N PHE A 117 4.68 -9.88 4.26
CA PHE A 117 5.24 -10.32 5.53
C PHE A 117 5.70 -9.17 6.40
N ARG A 118 6.37 -8.17 5.80
CA ARG A 118 6.78 -6.98 6.53
C ARG A 118 5.58 -6.24 7.13
N MET A 119 4.54 -6.01 6.33
CA MET A 119 3.32 -5.36 6.80
C MET A 119 2.62 -6.19 7.87
N LYS A 120 2.59 -7.52 7.72
CA LYS A 120 2.07 -8.42 8.74
C LYS A 120 2.83 -8.20 10.05
N ASP A 121 4.16 -8.31 10.03
CA ASP A 121 5.00 -8.13 11.22
C ASP A 121 4.80 -6.74 11.85
N ASP A 122 4.74 -5.67 11.05
CA ASP A 122 4.50 -4.31 11.52
C ASP A 122 3.12 -4.17 12.19
N ILE A 123 2.06 -4.74 11.62
CA ILE A 123 0.71 -4.78 12.21
C ILE A 123 0.70 -5.57 13.52
N PHE A 124 1.37 -6.71 13.58
CA PHE A 124 1.46 -7.52 14.80
C PHE A 124 2.25 -6.80 15.90
N ASN A 125 3.34 -6.13 15.53
CA ASN A 125 4.13 -5.31 16.43
C ASN A 125 3.31 -4.14 16.98
N ALA A 126 2.59 -3.42 16.13
CA ALA A 126 1.68 -2.35 16.55
C ALA A 126 0.61 -2.89 17.51
N ARG A 127 -0.09 -3.97 17.16
CA ARG A 127 -1.07 -4.62 18.04
C ARG A 127 -0.49 -5.01 19.39
N ARG A 128 0.75 -5.53 19.42
CA ARG A 128 1.44 -5.85 20.66
C ARG A 128 1.71 -4.59 21.49
N GLN A 129 2.25 -3.54 20.88
CA GLN A 129 2.50 -2.26 21.56
C GLN A 129 1.22 -1.68 22.17
N PHE A 130 0.11 -1.68 21.44
CA PHE A 130 -1.18 -1.23 21.95
C PHE A 130 -1.72 -2.09 23.10
N ARG A 131 -1.50 -3.41 23.08
CA ARG A 131 -1.85 -4.27 24.22
C ARG A 131 -1.02 -3.94 25.47
N GLU A 132 0.27 -3.69 25.30
CA GLU A 132 1.15 -3.29 26.40
C GLU A 132 0.74 -1.91 26.96
N LEU A 133 0.42 -0.97 26.07
CA LEU A 133 -0.07 0.36 26.43
C LEU A 133 -1.41 0.29 27.19
N ASN A 134 -2.36 -0.52 26.71
CA ASN A 134 -3.65 -0.71 27.36
C ASN A 134 -3.51 -1.37 28.74
N LYS A 135 -2.59 -2.32 28.92
CA LYS A 135 -2.31 -2.92 30.23
C LYS A 135 -1.84 -1.86 31.24
N VAL A 136 -1.06 -0.89 30.79
CA VAL A 136 -0.65 0.25 31.62
C VAL A 136 -1.85 1.16 31.91
N MET A 137 -2.66 1.48 30.89
CA MET A 137 -3.82 2.36 31.04
C MET A 137 -4.94 1.78 31.92
N GLU A 138 -5.11 0.47 31.97
CA GLU A 138 -6.08 -0.18 32.88
C GLU A 138 -5.80 0.13 34.35
N GLN A 139 -4.55 0.44 34.70
CA GLN A 139 -4.15 0.85 36.05
C GLN A 139 -4.32 2.37 36.27
N LEU A 140 -4.51 3.14 35.21
CA LEU A 140 -4.68 4.59 35.26
C LEU A 140 -6.16 4.93 35.37
N THR A 141 -6.59 5.26 36.59
CA THR A 141 -7.90 5.84 36.83
C THR A 141 -7.81 7.37 36.77
N TYR A 142 -8.64 7.98 35.94
CA TYR A 142 -8.79 9.42 35.87
C TYR A 142 -10.17 9.79 36.40
N GLY A 143 -10.22 10.21 37.67
CA GLY A 143 -11.49 10.35 38.39
C GLY A 143 -12.24 9.03 38.41
N GLU A 144 -13.43 9.00 37.79
CA GLU A 144 -14.29 7.82 37.65
C GLU A 144 -14.24 7.21 36.23
N GLU A 145 -13.25 7.58 35.43
CA GLU A 145 -13.12 7.13 34.03
C GLU A 145 -11.85 6.29 33.85
N VAL A 146 -11.99 5.21 33.07
CA VAL A 146 -10.87 4.40 32.57
C VAL A 146 -10.82 4.53 31.06
N TYR A 147 -9.61 4.73 30.55
CA TYR A 147 -9.33 4.96 29.15
C TYR A 147 -8.65 3.74 28.55
N ARG A 148 -9.00 3.39 27.32
CA ARG A 148 -8.43 2.28 26.57
C ARG A 148 -8.29 2.67 25.11
N PHE A 149 -7.14 2.39 24.51
CA PHE A 149 -7.00 2.49 23.06
C PHE A 149 -7.69 1.31 22.39
N GLU A 150 -8.50 1.63 21.38
CA GLU A 150 -9.07 0.66 20.46
C GLU A 150 -8.32 0.71 19.14
N LEU A 151 -8.04 -0.48 18.60
CA LEU A 151 -7.32 -0.67 17.35
C LEU A 151 -8.16 -1.59 16.47
N GLU A 152 -8.76 -1.01 15.44
CA GLU A 152 -9.61 -1.72 14.49
C GLU A 152 -8.98 -1.69 13.09
N PRO A 153 -9.35 -2.61 12.19
CA PRO A 153 -9.06 -2.45 10.77
C PRO A 153 -9.63 -1.12 10.25
N SER A 154 -8.97 -0.55 9.24
CA SER A 154 -9.45 0.67 8.57
C SER A 154 -10.93 0.57 8.19
N ARG A 155 -11.68 1.66 8.39
CA ARG A 155 -13.09 1.80 8.00
C ARG A 155 -13.28 1.83 6.49
N ASP A 156 -12.22 2.07 5.72
CA ASP A 156 -12.27 1.93 4.26
C ASP A 156 -12.44 0.44 3.91
N PRO A 157 -13.55 0.03 3.25
CA PRO A 157 -13.80 -1.35 2.89
C PRO A 157 -12.68 -1.97 2.04
N GLN A 158 -12.00 -1.17 1.21
CA GLN A 158 -10.92 -1.65 0.35
C GLN A 158 -9.67 -1.97 1.18
N LEU A 159 -9.27 -1.07 2.07
CA LEU A 159 -8.14 -1.28 2.97
C LEU A 159 -8.44 -2.38 3.99
N ALA A 160 -9.69 -2.50 4.45
CA ALA A 160 -10.13 -3.58 5.32
C ALA A 160 -10.02 -4.97 4.65
N ALA A 161 -10.39 -5.06 3.37
CA ALA A 161 -10.23 -6.30 2.60
C ALA A 161 -8.76 -6.70 2.49
N PHE A 162 -7.89 -5.73 2.21
CA PHE A 162 -6.44 -5.96 2.13
C PHE A 162 -5.82 -6.29 3.48
N TYR A 163 -6.26 -5.62 4.54
CA TYR A 163 -5.88 -5.94 5.90
C TYR A 163 -6.17 -7.40 6.24
N GLN A 164 -7.34 -7.91 5.84
CA GLN A 164 -7.72 -9.29 6.07
C GLN A 164 -6.77 -10.27 5.37
N VAL A 165 -6.37 -9.99 4.13
CA VAL A 165 -5.38 -10.77 3.37
C VAL A 165 -4.02 -10.76 4.07
N ILE A 166 -3.57 -9.61 4.57
CA ILE A 166 -2.28 -9.47 5.25
C ILE A 166 -2.27 -10.28 6.56
N VAL A 167 -3.33 -10.17 7.36
CA VAL A 167 -3.41 -10.74 8.72
C VAL A 167 -3.88 -12.21 8.72
N ASP A 168 -4.36 -12.74 7.60
CA ASP A 168 -4.84 -14.11 7.50
C ASP A 168 -3.83 -15.12 8.05
N LYS A 169 -4.36 -16.16 8.71
CA LYS A 169 -3.59 -17.27 9.28
C LYS A 169 -2.93 -18.12 8.20
N GLY A 170 -3.44 -18.08 6.96
CA GLY A 170 -2.80 -18.69 5.79
C GLY A 170 -1.49 -18.03 5.37
N ASN A 171 -1.23 -16.78 5.78
CA ASN A 171 0.01 -16.06 5.50
C ASN A 171 1.13 -16.48 6.48
N GLN A 172 1.50 -17.75 6.53
CA GLN A 172 2.52 -18.27 7.46
C GLN A 172 3.92 -17.77 7.07
N GLN A 173 4.70 -17.30 8.06
CA GLN A 173 6.08 -16.85 7.86
C GLN A 173 6.90 -17.95 7.19
N MET A 174 7.61 -17.60 6.10
CA MET A 174 8.59 -18.51 5.51
C MET A 174 9.71 -18.80 6.51
N THR A 175 10.05 -20.07 6.70
CA THR A 175 11.35 -20.45 7.26
C THR A 175 12.34 -20.65 6.10
N ASP A 176 13.64 -20.44 6.34
CA ASP A 176 14.71 -20.46 5.32
C ASP A 176 14.79 -21.77 4.49
N GLY A 177 14.02 -22.82 4.83
CA GLY A 177 13.95 -24.09 4.11
C GLY A 177 12.66 -24.35 3.32
N ASP A 178 11.63 -23.51 3.41
CA ASP A 178 10.36 -23.73 2.69
C ASP A 178 10.40 -23.15 1.27
N SER A 179 10.34 -24.04 0.27
CA SER A 179 10.13 -23.65 -1.13
C SER A 179 8.67 -23.24 -1.34
N LEU A 180 8.43 -22.21 -2.16
CA LEU A 180 7.10 -21.68 -2.48
C LEU A 180 6.13 -22.73 -3.03
N ASP A 181 6.63 -23.77 -3.68
CA ASP A 181 5.82 -24.89 -4.15
C ASP A 181 5.14 -25.66 -2.99
N ASN A 182 5.77 -25.74 -1.81
CA ASN A 182 5.17 -26.39 -0.65
C ASN A 182 4.09 -25.51 -0.01
N LEU A 183 4.28 -24.19 -0.02
CA LEU A 183 3.31 -23.21 0.50
C LEU A 183 2.13 -23.04 -0.45
N ALA A 184 2.34 -22.90 -1.76
CA ALA A 184 1.28 -22.83 -2.77
C ALA A 184 0.47 -24.14 -2.85
N ALA A 185 1.09 -25.29 -2.54
CA ALA A 185 0.38 -26.57 -2.40
C ALA A 185 -0.50 -26.65 -1.13
N THR A 186 -0.25 -25.80 -0.12
CA THR A 186 -1.03 -25.71 1.13
C THR A 186 -1.87 -24.44 1.26
N ALA A 187 -1.64 -23.44 0.42
CA ALA A 187 -2.32 -22.16 0.41
C ALA A 187 -3.71 -22.34 -0.22
N ASP A 188 -4.72 -21.74 0.40
CA ASP A 188 -6.07 -21.73 -0.13
C ASP A 188 -6.07 -21.07 -1.52
N PRO A 189 -6.57 -21.71 -2.59
CA PRO A 189 -6.71 -21.11 -3.91
C PRO A 189 -7.47 -19.77 -3.89
N VAL A 190 -8.32 -19.55 -2.88
CA VAL A 190 -9.01 -18.28 -2.64
C VAL A 190 -8.04 -17.19 -2.20
N TYR A 191 -7.08 -17.52 -1.33
CA TYR A 191 -6.06 -16.59 -0.84
C TYR A 191 -5.13 -16.13 -1.97
N GLU A 192 -4.68 -17.07 -2.81
CA GLU A 192 -3.85 -16.78 -3.98
C GLU A 192 -4.52 -15.75 -4.92
N ARG A 193 -5.82 -15.93 -5.18
CA ARG A 193 -6.60 -14.97 -5.99
C ARG A 193 -6.71 -13.60 -5.34
N GLN A 194 -6.80 -13.53 -4.01
CA GLN A 194 -6.86 -12.27 -3.30
C GLN A 194 -5.53 -11.51 -3.33
N VAL A 195 -4.40 -12.22 -3.22
CA VAL A 195 -3.06 -11.64 -3.37
C VAL A 195 -2.85 -11.12 -4.78
N ASP A 196 -3.27 -11.88 -5.79
CA ASP A 196 -3.19 -11.46 -7.20
C ASP A 196 -4.02 -10.21 -7.45
N ALA A 197 -5.26 -10.17 -6.95
CA ALA A 197 -6.12 -8.99 -7.08
C ALA A 197 -5.53 -7.75 -6.37
N LEU A 198 -4.88 -7.93 -5.23
CA LEU A 198 -4.19 -6.85 -4.52
C LEU A 198 -3.00 -6.34 -5.35
N MET A 199 -2.15 -7.23 -5.88
CA MET A 199 -1.03 -6.84 -6.72
C MET A 199 -1.49 -6.08 -7.97
N GLU A 200 -2.49 -6.61 -8.67
CA GLU A 200 -3.04 -5.99 -9.88
C GLU A 200 -3.55 -4.58 -9.60
N LYS A 201 -4.27 -4.39 -8.48
CA LYS A 201 -4.75 -3.07 -8.11
C LYS A 201 -3.61 -2.10 -7.77
N ILE A 202 -2.64 -2.51 -6.98
CA ILE A 202 -1.48 -1.66 -6.64
C ILE A 202 -0.76 -1.22 -7.92
N MET A 203 -0.56 -2.15 -8.87
CA MET A 203 0.07 -1.83 -10.16
C MET A 203 -0.78 -0.86 -10.99
N ALA A 204 -2.10 -1.07 -11.05
CA ALA A 204 -3.01 -0.17 -11.74
C ALA A 204 -2.98 1.26 -11.17
N ASP A 205 -3.01 1.40 -9.85
CA ASP A 205 -2.98 2.70 -9.16
C ASP A 205 -1.62 3.40 -9.35
N VAL A 206 -0.52 2.65 -9.38
CA VAL A 206 0.82 3.19 -9.67
C VAL A 206 0.94 3.65 -11.12
N ASP A 207 0.43 2.87 -12.07
CA ASP A 207 0.43 3.21 -13.49
C ASP A 207 -0.43 4.45 -13.78
N GLU A 208 -1.63 4.53 -13.18
CA GLU A 208 -2.52 5.68 -13.30
C GLU A 208 -1.86 6.95 -12.73
N ASN A 209 -1.26 6.87 -11.55
CA ASN A 209 -0.52 8.00 -10.97
C ASN A 209 0.68 8.41 -11.82
N THR A 210 1.38 7.46 -12.44
CA THR A 210 2.53 7.74 -13.32
C THR A 210 2.07 8.47 -14.58
N ARG A 211 0.96 8.04 -15.19
CA ARG A 211 0.34 8.73 -16.33
C ARG A 211 -0.16 10.12 -15.96
N ALA A 212 -0.85 10.27 -14.83
CA ALA A 212 -1.35 11.57 -14.36
C ALA A 212 -0.21 12.58 -14.15
N ARG A 213 0.95 12.13 -13.62
CA ARG A 213 2.16 12.96 -13.49
C ARG A 213 2.75 13.36 -14.84
N GLN A 214 2.79 12.45 -15.81
CA GLN A 214 3.26 12.76 -17.17
C GLN A 214 2.35 13.76 -17.89
N GLU A 215 1.05 13.73 -17.59
CA GLU A 215 0.05 14.65 -18.13
C GLU A 215 -0.09 15.96 -17.33
N GLY A 216 0.73 16.18 -16.30
CA GLY A 216 0.72 17.39 -15.48
C GLY A 216 -0.52 17.58 -14.61
N ARG A 217 -1.29 16.51 -14.35
CA ARG A 217 -2.45 16.55 -13.44
C ARG A 217 -2.04 16.26 -12.00
N THR A 218 -2.80 16.82 -11.05
CA THR A 218 -2.66 16.47 -9.63
C THR A 218 -3.08 15.01 -9.42
N THR A 219 -2.20 14.23 -8.79
CA THR A 219 -2.49 12.84 -8.43
C THR A 219 -3.50 12.81 -7.28
N SER A 220 -4.69 12.25 -7.53
CA SER A 220 -5.76 12.11 -6.53
C SER A 220 -5.88 10.68 -5.97
N GLY A 221 -5.07 9.74 -6.48
CA GLY A 221 -5.10 8.33 -6.09
C GLY A 221 -4.11 7.98 -4.98
N ALA A 222 -4.30 6.81 -4.37
CA ALA A 222 -3.38 6.25 -3.39
C ALA A 222 -2.01 5.99 -4.04
N THR A 223 -0.94 6.38 -3.36
CA THR A 223 0.43 6.15 -3.82
C THR A 223 0.92 4.78 -3.35
N LEU A 224 1.97 4.25 -3.99
CA LEU A 224 2.63 3.02 -3.52
C LEU A 224 3.05 3.12 -2.04
N SER A 225 3.40 4.32 -1.57
CA SER A 225 3.75 4.56 -0.16
C SER A 225 2.58 4.28 0.77
N ASP A 226 1.35 4.61 0.38
CA ASP A 226 0.16 4.42 1.21
C ASP A 226 -0.18 2.93 1.34
N TYR A 227 0.14 2.14 0.31
CA TYR A 227 0.01 0.69 0.32
C TYR A 227 1.10 -0.04 1.10
N VAL A 228 2.24 0.59 1.37
CA VAL A 228 3.34 -0.03 2.14
C VAL A 228 3.32 0.43 3.60
N ASP A 229 2.62 1.53 3.91
CA ASP A 229 2.45 2.01 5.27
C ASP A 229 1.34 1.25 6.00
N TYR A 230 1.72 0.38 6.93
CA TYR A 230 0.76 -0.40 7.73
C TYR A 230 -0.25 0.46 8.51
N ARG A 231 0.08 1.74 8.78
CA ARG A 231 -0.77 2.65 9.54
C ARG A 231 -2.06 3.01 8.80
N THR A 232 -2.06 2.95 7.47
CA THR A 232 -3.26 3.25 6.65
C THR A 232 -4.33 2.16 6.78
N TYR A 233 -3.92 0.96 7.21
CA TYR A 233 -4.79 -0.21 7.38
C TYR A 233 -5.41 -0.31 8.78
N LEU A 234 -5.08 0.61 9.68
CA LEU A 234 -5.50 0.59 11.07
C LEU A 234 -6.22 1.89 11.42
N ASP A 235 -7.38 1.77 12.04
CA ASP A 235 -8.08 2.88 12.68
C ASP A 235 -7.88 2.84 14.19
N TYR A 236 -7.60 4.02 14.75
CA TYR A 236 -7.30 4.22 16.16
C TYR A 236 -8.42 5.03 16.81
N ASP A 237 -8.87 4.61 17.98
CA ASP A 237 -9.81 5.36 18.79
C ASP A 237 -9.46 5.22 20.28
N ILE A 238 -10.04 6.07 21.12
CA ILE A 238 -9.96 5.95 22.57
C ILE A 238 -11.35 5.69 23.12
N LYS A 239 -11.51 4.54 23.74
CA LYS A 239 -12.71 4.17 24.47
C LYS A 239 -12.60 4.64 25.92
N VAL A 240 -13.59 5.39 26.36
CA VAL A 240 -13.73 5.86 27.75
C VAL A 240 -14.85 5.08 28.40
N THR A 241 -14.58 4.51 29.57
CA THR A 241 -15.57 3.79 30.38
C THR A 241 -15.71 4.47 31.73
N ASN A 242 -16.91 4.91 32.08
CA ASN A 242 -17.19 5.39 33.43
C ASN A 242 -17.38 4.18 34.37
N THR A 243 -16.61 4.12 35.44
CA THR A 243 -16.59 2.98 36.38
C THR A 243 -17.79 2.94 37.31
N VAL A 244 -18.50 4.06 37.49
CA VAL A 244 -19.68 4.17 38.36
C VAL A 244 -20.96 3.85 37.59
N SER A 245 -21.16 4.49 36.42
CA SER A 245 -22.36 4.32 35.61
C SER A 245 -22.28 3.17 34.60
N GLY A 246 -21.06 2.69 34.30
CA GLY A 246 -20.80 1.69 33.27
C GLY A 246 -20.94 2.22 31.83
N GLN A 247 -21.25 3.50 31.65
CA GLN A 247 -21.41 4.08 30.31
C GLN A 247 -20.08 4.10 29.56
N GLN A 248 -20.17 3.80 28.26
CA GLN A 248 -19.04 3.75 27.35
C GLN A 248 -19.20 4.77 26.24
N ALA A 249 -18.13 5.50 25.94
CA ALA A 249 -18.08 6.47 24.88
C ALA A 249 -16.77 6.34 24.09
N TYR A 250 -16.81 6.70 22.82
CA TYR A 250 -15.63 6.75 21.95
C TYR A 250 -15.23 8.20 21.73
N LEU A 251 -13.95 8.50 21.82
CA LEU A 251 -13.43 9.85 21.62
C LEU A 251 -13.83 10.40 20.24
N SER A 252 -13.80 9.55 19.20
CA SER A 252 -14.24 9.95 17.85
C SER A 252 -15.70 10.42 17.77
N ARG A 253 -16.57 9.95 18.67
CA ARG A 253 -17.97 10.37 18.78
C ARG A 253 -18.12 11.60 19.66
N VAL A 254 -17.55 11.57 20.87
CA VAL A 254 -17.66 12.66 21.84
C VAL A 254 -17.02 13.95 21.29
N SER A 255 -15.89 13.83 20.59
CA SER A 255 -15.20 14.97 19.99
C SER A 255 -15.98 15.69 18.89
N ARG A 256 -17.03 15.09 18.33
CA ARG A 256 -17.90 15.75 17.33
C ARG A 256 -19.00 16.58 17.99
N ASP A 257 -19.44 16.19 19.18
CA ASP A 257 -20.64 16.72 19.83
C ASP A 257 -20.35 17.71 20.96
N SER A 258 -19.15 17.69 21.55
CA SER A 258 -18.79 18.56 22.68
C SER A 258 -17.81 19.65 22.27
N SER A 259 -18.00 20.85 22.85
CA SER A 259 -17.11 22.00 22.62
C SER A 259 -15.69 21.56 23.00
N GLY A 260 -14.72 21.75 22.10
CA GLY A 260 -13.41 21.08 22.09
C GLY A 260 -12.46 21.27 23.30
N GLY A 261 -12.97 21.68 24.46
CA GLY A 261 -12.23 21.79 25.72
C GLY A 261 -12.39 20.62 26.71
N GLU A 262 -13.55 19.97 26.76
CA GLU A 262 -13.76 18.82 27.68
C GLU A 262 -12.97 17.57 27.24
N ASN A 263 -12.69 17.44 25.95
CA ASN A 263 -12.08 16.24 25.35
C ASN A 263 -10.55 16.20 25.36
N GLN A 264 -9.88 17.11 26.09
CA GLN A 264 -8.41 17.07 26.18
C GLN A 264 -7.89 16.00 27.15
N ALA A 265 -8.70 15.53 28.11
CA ALA A 265 -8.32 14.52 29.10
C ALA A 265 -7.73 13.25 28.47
N PRO A 266 -8.38 12.61 27.46
CA PRO A 266 -7.83 11.42 26.82
C PRO A 266 -6.42 11.61 26.25
N PHE A 267 -6.08 12.80 25.73
CA PHE A 267 -4.75 13.07 25.20
C PHE A 267 -3.68 13.12 26.29
N TYR A 268 -3.97 13.75 27.43
CA TYR A 268 -3.05 13.74 28.57
C TYR A 268 -2.89 12.34 29.17
N VAL A 269 -3.97 11.55 29.24
CA VAL A 269 -3.89 10.15 29.69
C VAL A 269 -3.05 9.31 28.72
N ALA A 270 -3.21 9.51 27.40
CA ALA A 270 -2.40 8.88 26.37
C ALA A 270 -0.90 9.22 26.50
N ILE A 271 -0.58 10.49 26.73
CA ILE A 271 0.79 10.96 26.97
C ILE A 271 1.36 10.29 28.23
N CYS A 272 0.59 10.27 29.33
CA CYS A 272 1.01 9.60 30.58
C CYS A 272 1.31 8.12 30.36
N ALA A 273 0.43 7.39 29.67
CA ALA A 273 0.61 5.97 29.39
C ALA A 273 1.87 5.72 28.55
N SER A 274 2.09 6.54 27.54
CA SER A 274 3.27 6.46 26.65
C SER A 274 4.56 6.74 27.42
N LEU A 275 4.58 7.78 28.25
CA LEU A 275 5.71 8.12 29.10
C LEU A 275 5.99 7.03 30.14
N LEU A 276 4.94 6.48 30.75
CA LEU A 276 5.09 5.42 31.73
C LEU A 276 5.71 4.17 31.10
N GLN A 277 5.33 3.81 29.86
CA GLN A 277 5.95 2.70 29.13
C GLN A 277 7.45 2.91 28.90
N ILE A 278 7.89 4.14 28.67
CA ILE A 278 9.31 4.49 28.51
C ILE A 278 10.02 4.44 29.86
N TYR A 279 9.47 5.11 30.87
CA TYR A 279 10.09 5.27 32.18
C TYR A 279 10.08 4.01 33.03
N GLN A 280 9.19 3.04 32.78
CA GLN A 280 9.24 1.73 33.45
C GLN A 280 10.41 0.85 33.00
N LYS A 281 11.03 1.13 31.84
CA LYS A 281 12.18 0.35 31.36
C LYS A 281 13.46 0.63 32.13
N SER A 282 13.52 1.71 32.90
CA SER A 282 14.68 2.10 33.70
C SER A 282 14.23 2.48 35.10
N GLU A 283 14.79 1.81 36.10
CA GLU A 283 14.50 2.10 37.52
C GLU A 283 14.89 3.53 37.90
N ASN A 284 16.00 4.05 37.33
CA ASN A 284 16.52 5.40 37.59
C ASN A 284 16.18 6.37 36.44
N SER A 285 14.88 6.58 36.19
CA SER A 285 14.41 7.55 35.20
C SER A 285 14.07 8.90 35.84
N ILE A 286 14.40 10.00 35.14
CA ILE A 286 14.13 11.38 35.60
C ILE A 286 12.62 11.67 35.65
N ARG A 287 11.81 11.02 34.81
CA ARG A 287 10.34 11.15 34.76
C ARG A 287 9.84 12.60 34.55
N LEU A 288 10.58 13.40 33.78
CA LEU A 288 10.25 14.81 33.50
C LEU A 288 9.16 14.92 32.41
N VAL A 289 8.22 15.84 32.62
CA VAL A 289 7.16 16.21 31.69
C VAL A 289 7.06 17.74 31.61
N LEU A 290 7.16 18.29 30.40
CA LEU A 290 7.03 19.72 30.14
C LEU A 290 5.73 19.94 29.36
N LEU A 291 4.82 20.76 29.88
CA LEU A 291 3.56 21.08 29.22
C LEU A 291 3.43 22.59 29.11
N ASP A 292 3.49 23.09 27.87
CA ASP A 292 3.15 24.46 27.54
C ASP A 292 1.63 24.59 27.34
N GLU A 293 1.08 25.75 27.68
CA GLU A 293 -0.35 26.03 27.67
C GLU A 293 -1.22 24.92 28.32
N ALA A 294 -0.71 24.35 29.41
CA ALA A 294 -1.32 23.23 30.09
C ALA A 294 -2.75 23.56 30.50
N PHE A 295 -3.66 22.63 30.19
CA PHE A 295 -5.07 22.70 30.56
C PHE A 295 -5.86 23.92 30.04
N SER A 296 -5.36 24.61 29.01
CA SER A 296 -5.98 25.83 28.48
C SER A 296 -7.47 25.67 28.17
N LYS A 297 -7.88 24.51 27.64
CA LYS A 297 -9.29 24.22 27.33
C LYS A 297 -10.00 23.31 28.33
N MET A 298 -9.33 22.87 29.40
CA MET A 298 -9.94 21.98 30.40
C MET A 298 -10.57 22.76 31.56
N THR A 299 -11.65 22.21 32.11
CA THR A 299 -12.34 22.74 33.29
C THR A 299 -11.60 22.34 34.58
N SER A 300 -11.76 23.12 35.66
CA SER A 300 -11.04 22.90 36.92
C SER A 300 -11.30 21.54 37.59
N ASP A 301 -12.50 20.99 37.41
CA ASP A 301 -12.90 19.65 37.87
C ASP A 301 -12.20 18.53 37.10
N ARG A 302 -11.80 18.77 35.85
CA ARG A 302 -11.02 17.84 35.02
C ARG A 302 -9.51 17.98 35.27
N ILE A 303 -9.02 19.17 35.60
CA ILE A 303 -7.61 19.42 35.91
C ILE A 303 -7.16 18.66 37.16
N ARG A 304 -7.96 18.67 38.23
CA ARG A 304 -7.60 18.06 39.53
C ARG A 304 -7.26 16.56 39.43
N PRO A 305 -8.11 15.71 38.82
CA PRO A 305 -7.77 14.31 38.61
C PRO A 305 -6.51 14.10 37.76
N MET A 306 -6.21 15.00 36.80
CA MET A 306 -4.99 14.91 36.01
C MET A 306 -3.74 15.21 36.86
N MET A 307 -3.80 16.22 37.71
CA MET A 307 -2.71 16.54 38.63
C MET A 307 -2.45 15.39 39.63
N GLU A 308 -3.51 14.75 40.11
CA GLU A 308 -3.40 13.55 40.94
C GLU A 308 -2.76 12.39 40.18
N LEU A 309 -3.14 12.20 38.91
CA LEU A 309 -2.56 11.17 38.05
C LEU A 309 -1.06 11.38 37.90
N PHE A 310 -0.60 12.60 37.58
CA PHE A 310 0.83 12.91 37.47
C PHE A 310 1.60 12.57 38.76
N ARG A 311 1.03 12.89 39.92
CA ARG A 311 1.63 12.59 41.22
C ARG A 311 1.68 11.10 41.51
N ARG A 312 0.61 10.35 41.23
CA ARG A 312 0.57 8.88 41.37
C ARG A 312 1.62 8.21 40.48
N LEU A 313 1.85 8.76 39.30
CA LEU A 313 2.86 8.30 38.35
C LEU A 313 4.29 8.74 38.68
N GLN A 314 4.48 9.52 39.75
CA GLN A 314 5.76 10.09 40.17
C GLN A 314 6.44 10.87 39.03
N LEU A 315 5.65 11.60 38.24
CA LEU A 315 6.16 12.45 37.17
C LEU A 315 6.59 13.81 37.75
N GLN A 316 7.77 14.27 37.35
CA GLN A 316 8.22 15.63 37.60
C GLN A 316 7.62 16.53 36.51
N VAL A 317 6.70 17.41 36.87
CA VAL A 317 5.93 18.18 35.88
C VAL A 317 6.26 19.66 35.96
N LEU A 318 6.68 20.24 34.83
CA LEU A 318 6.77 21.68 34.63
C LEU A 318 5.59 22.12 33.76
N LEU A 319 4.72 22.95 34.34
CA LEU A 319 3.50 23.40 33.71
C LEU A 319 3.59 24.91 33.46
N ILE A 320 3.28 25.32 32.24
CA ILE A 320 3.00 26.72 31.90
C ILE A 320 1.50 26.81 31.65
N SER A 321 0.80 27.63 32.42
CA SER A 321 -0.65 27.78 32.30
C SER A 321 -1.07 29.21 32.65
N THR A 322 -2.28 29.59 32.24
CA THR A 322 -2.83 30.91 32.53
C THR A 322 -3.26 31.03 33.99
N VAL A 323 -3.32 32.26 34.49
CA VAL A 323 -3.73 32.57 35.88
C VAL A 323 -5.13 32.02 36.20
N GLU A 324 -6.01 31.92 35.21
CA GLU A 324 -7.37 31.38 35.35
C GLU A 324 -7.39 29.93 35.85
N LYS A 325 -6.40 29.12 35.47
CA LYS A 325 -6.31 27.70 35.87
C LYS A 325 -5.52 27.49 37.16
N SER A 326 -4.87 28.54 37.69
CA SER A 326 -3.99 28.48 38.85
C SER A 326 -4.66 27.82 40.07
N THR A 327 -5.92 28.14 40.35
CA THR A 327 -6.66 27.60 41.51
C THR A 327 -6.82 26.07 41.48
N ALA A 328 -6.84 25.46 40.29
CA ALA A 328 -6.92 24.01 40.12
C ALA A 328 -5.54 23.34 40.14
N ILE A 329 -4.49 24.03 39.68
CA ILE A 329 -3.13 23.49 39.50
C ILE A 329 -2.26 23.71 40.74
N GLN A 330 -2.23 24.94 41.26
CA GLN A 330 -1.36 25.40 42.34
C GLN A 330 -1.38 24.49 43.59
N PRO A 331 -2.52 23.92 44.04
CA PRO A 331 -2.54 23.00 45.19
C PRO A 331 -1.68 21.73 45.01
N TYR A 332 -1.26 21.41 43.79
CA TYR A 332 -0.46 20.23 43.48
C TYR A 332 1.00 20.56 43.16
N CYS A 333 1.36 21.83 43.01
CA CYS A 333 2.73 22.27 42.70
C CYS A 333 3.53 22.54 43.97
N ASP A 334 4.82 22.16 43.97
CA ASP A 334 5.75 22.48 45.06
C ASP A 334 6.26 23.93 44.96
N ILE A 335 6.52 24.37 43.73
CA ILE A 335 6.97 25.72 43.39
C ILE A 335 6.09 26.24 42.26
N THR A 336 5.58 27.46 42.40
CA THR A 336 4.81 28.16 41.36
C THR A 336 5.50 29.47 41.05
N TYR A 337 5.90 29.69 39.80
CA TYR A 337 6.46 30.97 39.37
C TYR A 337 5.35 31.84 38.78
N SER A 338 5.17 33.05 39.31
CA SER A 338 4.30 34.05 38.68
C SER A 338 5.16 34.96 37.82
N ILE A 339 4.77 35.10 36.56
CA ILE A 339 5.43 35.97 35.59
C ILE A 339 4.51 37.16 35.33
N VAL A 340 5.00 38.36 35.62
CA VAL A 340 4.28 39.62 35.38
C VAL A 340 5.05 40.45 34.37
N ARG A 341 4.40 40.82 33.27
CA ARG A 341 4.95 41.75 32.29
C ARG A 341 4.57 43.18 32.67
N HIS A 342 5.56 44.07 32.75
CA HIS A 342 5.36 45.50 32.94
C HIS A 342 6.14 46.27 31.85
N GLY A 343 5.44 46.77 30.83
CA GLY A 343 6.05 47.34 29.64
C GLY A 343 6.85 46.29 28.85
N ASP A 344 8.15 46.55 28.70
CA ASP A 344 9.11 45.66 28.02
C ASP A 344 9.91 44.77 28.99
N ALA A 345 9.66 44.87 30.30
CA ALA A 345 10.31 44.04 31.31
C ALA A 345 9.38 42.92 31.79
N ASN A 346 9.96 41.75 32.06
CA ASN A 346 9.29 40.63 32.71
C ASN A 346 9.86 40.46 34.12
N ALA A 347 9.00 40.48 35.14
CA ALA A 347 9.35 40.14 36.51
C ALA A 347 8.86 38.71 36.81
N ILE A 348 9.68 37.92 37.51
CA ILE A 348 9.36 36.54 37.89
C ILE A 348 9.54 36.42 39.40
N ALA A 349 8.54 35.90 40.08
CA ALA A 349 8.58 35.65 41.52
C ALA A 349 8.14 34.22 41.86
N PRO A 350 8.91 33.48 42.69
CA PRO A 350 8.52 32.14 43.14
C PRO A 350 7.55 32.20 44.33
N PHE A 351 6.60 31.26 44.33
CA PHE A 351 5.70 30.95 45.43
C PHE A 351 5.90 29.48 45.80
N TYR A 352 6.27 29.22 47.04
CA TYR A 352 6.47 27.87 47.56
C TYR A 352 5.23 27.39 48.28
N ARG A 353 4.86 26.13 48.07
CA ARG A 353 3.76 25.51 48.81
C ARG A 353 4.10 25.43 50.30
N ALA A 354 3.14 25.79 51.14
CA ALA A 354 3.29 25.69 52.59
C ALA A 354 3.52 24.23 53.01
N GLY A 355 4.57 23.98 53.80
CA GLY A 355 4.97 22.65 54.27
C GLY A 355 6.04 21.93 53.42
N THR A 356 6.38 22.44 52.23
CA THR A 356 7.42 21.86 51.37
C THR A 356 8.84 22.37 51.69
N LEU A 357 8.94 23.47 52.43
CA LEU A 357 10.18 24.17 52.77
C LEU A 357 10.94 23.60 53.99
N ALA A 358 10.53 22.45 54.55
CA ALA A 358 11.28 21.86 55.67
C ALA A 358 12.71 21.41 55.28
N ASP A 359 13.02 21.29 53.99
CA ASP A 359 14.32 20.90 53.45
C ASP A 359 14.91 21.90 52.42
N ALA A 360 14.49 23.17 52.44
CA ALA A 360 15.17 24.17 51.62
C ALA A 360 16.61 24.37 52.15
N PRO A 361 17.66 24.29 51.30
CA PRO A 361 19.01 24.60 51.75
C PRO A 361 19.00 26.03 52.29
N GLU A 362 19.51 26.19 53.51
CA GLU A 362 19.77 27.49 54.10
C GLU A 362 20.43 28.38 53.05
N LYS A 363 19.96 29.63 52.96
CA LYS A 363 20.51 30.66 52.08
C LYS A 363 22.04 30.54 52.10
N GLU A 364 22.65 30.26 50.95
CA GLU A 364 24.09 30.45 50.77
C GLU A 364 24.39 31.88 51.23
N THR A 365 25.05 31.96 52.38
CA THR A 365 25.66 33.17 52.89
C THR A 365 26.57 33.73 51.80
N GLU A 366 26.41 35.03 51.55
CA GLU A 366 27.27 35.86 50.73
C GLU A 366 28.75 35.46 50.90
N TYR A 367 29.40 35.13 49.79
CA TYR A 367 30.86 35.00 49.74
C TYR A 367 31.48 36.40 49.78
N GLU A 368 32.32 36.63 50.78
CA GLU A 368 33.33 37.71 50.81
C GLU A 368 34.39 37.55 49.71
#